data_AF-A0A847NRF0-F1
#
_entry.id   AF-A0A847NRF0-F1
#
_cell.length_a   1.000
_cell.length_b   1.000
_cell.length_c   1.000
_cell.angle_alpha   90.00
_cell.angle_beta   90.00
_cell.angle_gamma   90.00
#
_symmetry.space_group_name_H-M   'P 1'
#
loop_
_entity.id
_entity.type
_entity.pdbx_description
1 polymer ?
#
loop_
_entity_poly.entity_id
_entity_poly.type
_entity_poly.pdbx_seq_one_letter_code
_entity_poly.pdbx_strand_id
1 'polypeptide(L)'
;MNYENEELKLVDIQMIFSGLIILTVLLSLTVTYNNHLILSGKQPFLTEEEAKNINVVAKILALISALAFLFINVMNAELLKEEGKNPKNSYIESGASFLIVIATIIVLYISLKNGSDLLIASENPEI
;
A
#
# COMPACT_ATOMS: atom_id res chain seq x y z
N MET A 1 -26.41 -18.28 9.64
CA MET A 1 -25.48 -17.38 8.95
C MET A 1 -25.30 -17.95 7.54
N ASN A 2 -25.32 -17.16 6.47
CA ASN A 2 -25.16 -17.69 5.11
C ASN A 2 -23.71 -17.43 4.67
N TYR A 3 -22.87 -18.44 4.87
CA TYR A 3 -21.43 -18.40 4.68
C TYR A 3 -21.01 -18.08 3.23
N GLU A 4 -21.71 -18.62 2.24
CA GLU A 4 -21.43 -18.33 0.82
C GLU A 4 -21.57 -16.83 0.50
N ASN A 5 -22.53 -16.15 1.15
CA ASN A 5 -22.70 -14.71 1.00
C ASN A 5 -21.60 -13.90 1.69
N GLU A 6 -20.92 -14.45 2.71
CA GLU A 6 -19.83 -13.77 3.42
C GLU A 6 -18.50 -13.95 2.70
N GLU A 7 -18.22 -15.16 2.22
CA GLU A 7 -17.05 -15.44 1.37
C GLU A 7 -17.07 -14.58 0.11
N LEU A 8 -18.22 -14.49 -0.58
CA LEU A 8 -18.38 -13.65 -1.77
C LEU A 8 -18.14 -12.17 -1.47
N LYS A 9 -18.63 -11.66 -0.33
CA LYS A 9 -18.39 -10.27 0.08
C LYS A 9 -16.91 -10.00 0.34
N LEU A 10 -16.20 -10.93 0.97
CA LEU A 10 -14.76 -10.79 1.19
C LEU A 10 -14.01 -10.71 -0.14
N VAL A 11 -14.38 -11.54 -1.11
CA VAL A 11 -13.82 -11.51 -2.47
C VAL A 11 -14.10 -10.18 -3.17
N ASP A 12 -15.34 -9.68 -3.13
CA ASP A 12 -15.71 -8.39 -3.73
C ASP A 12 -14.90 -7.23 -3.12
N ILE A 13 -14.75 -7.22 -1.79
CA ILE A 13 -13.93 -6.22 -1.09
C ILE A 13 -12.46 -6.36 -1.51
N GLN A 14 -11.94 -7.59 -1.61
CA GLN A 14 -10.58 -7.85 -2.05
C GLN A 14 -10.31 -7.33 -3.48
N MET A 15 -11.28 -7.47 -4.39
CA MET A 15 -11.19 -6.93 -5.75
C MET A 15 -11.09 -5.40 -5.74
N ILE A 16 -11.90 -4.72 -4.93
CA ILE A 16 -11.86 -3.25 -4.79
C ILE A 16 -10.48 -2.79 -4.31
N PHE A 17 -9.95 -3.41 -3.25
CA PHE A 17 -8.63 -3.04 -2.70
C PHE A 17 -7.47 -3.42 -3.62
N SER A 18 -7.62 -4.48 -4.42
CA SER A 18 -6.66 -4.80 -5.49
C SER A 18 -6.61 -3.68 -6.55
N GLY A 19 -7.77 -3.14 -6.95
CA GLY A 19 -7.84 -1.96 -7.80
C GLY A 19 -7.19 -0.73 -7.15
N LEU A 20 -7.37 -0.53 -5.85
CA LEU A 20 -6.77 0.56 -5.09
C LEU A 20 -5.24 0.47 -5.04
N ILE A 21 -4.68 -0.74 -4.94
CA ILE A 21 -3.23 -0.97 -5.04
C ILE A 21 -2.71 -0.57 -6.42
N ILE A 22 -3.40 -0.91 -7.51
CA ILE A 22 -3.01 -0.50 -8.87
C ILE A 22 -2.95 1.03 -8.96
N LEU A 23 -3.96 1.73 -8.45
CA LEU A 23 -3.97 3.20 -8.40
C LEU A 23 -2.77 3.73 -7.60
N THR A 24 -2.47 3.13 -6.45
CA THR A 24 -1.35 3.50 -5.59
C THR A 24 0.00 3.35 -6.32
N VAL A 25 0.16 2.30 -7.11
CA VAL A 25 1.35 2.08 -7.95
C VAL A 25 1.45 3.17 -9.02
N LEU A 26 0.35 3.52 -9.69
CA LEU A 26 0.33 4.58 -10.72
C LEU A 26 0.70 5.97 -10.14
N LEU A 27 0.21 6.30 -8.94
CA LEU A 27 0.59 7.54 -8.25
C LEU A 27 2.08 7.54 -7.92
N SER A 28 2.59 6.42 -7.41
CA SER A 28 4.02 6.28 -7.10
C SER A 28 4.89 6.43 -8.35
N LEU A 29 4.50 5.81 -9.47
CA LEU A 29 5.19 5.94 -10.76
C LEU A 29 5.19 7.39 -11.27
N THR A 30 4.07 8.09 -11.12
CA THR A 30 3.97 9.52 -11.48
C THR A 30 5.01 10.34 -10.73
N VAL A 31 5.12 10.17 -9.40
CA VAL A 31 6.13 10.87 -8.58
C VAL A 31 7.54 10.45 -8.96
N THR A 32 7.79 9.15 -9.15
CA THR A 32 9.11 8.65 -9.57
C THR A 32 9.55 9.22 -10.91
N TYR A 33 8.64 9.33 -11.87
CA TYR A 33 8.94 9.91 -13.17
C TYR A 33 9.19 11.43 -13.09
N ASN A 34 8.44 12.15 -12.24
CA ASN A 34 8.72 13.55 -11.96
C ASN A 34 10.13 13.74 -11.38
N ASN A 35 10.53 12.92 -10.42
CA ASN A 35 11.88 12.93 -9.85
C ASN A 35 12.95 12.61 -10.90
N HIS A 36 12.68 11.67 -11.82
CA HIS A 36 13.57 11.39 -12.94
C HIS A 36 13.79 12.63 -13.85
N LEU A 37 12.74 13.43 -14.10
CA LEU A 37 12.89 14.67 -14.87
C LEU A 37 13.79 15.68 -14.15
N ILE A 38 13.59 15.87 -12.84
CA ILE A 38 14.41 16.76 -11.99
C ILE A 38 15.89 16.34 -12.07
N LEU A 39 16.18 15.06 -11.82
CA LEU A 39 17.54 14.51 -11.87
C LEU A 39 18.16 14.56 -13.27
N SER A 40 17.34 14.57 -14.32
CA SER A 40 17.80 14.73 -15.71
C SER A 40 17.99 16.20 -16.12
N GLY A 41 17.82 17.17 -15.21
CA GLY A 41 17.86 18.60 -15.51
C GLY A 41 16.72 19.08 -16.42
N LYS A 42 15.63 18.31 -16.50
CA LYS A 42 14.43 18.63 -17.29
C LYS A 42 13.37 19.28 -16.40
N GLN A 43 12.51 20.09 -17.01
CA GLN A 43 11.41 20.71 -16.29
C GLN A 43 10.43 19.63 -15.77
N PRO A 44 10.19 19.56 -14.44
CA PRO A 44 9.19 18.67 -13.88
C PRO A 44 7.77 19.15 -14.22
N PHE A 45 6.81 18.22 -14.21
CA PHE A 45 5.39 18.54 -14.42
C PHE A 45 4.61 18.68 -13.11
N LEU A 46 5.18 18.24 -11.99
CA LEU A 46 4.69 18.53 -10.64
C LEU A 46 5.64 19.49 -9.93
N THR A 47 5.09 20.40 -9.15
CA THR A 47 5.83 21.12 -8.12
C THR A 47 6.29 20.16 -7.01
N GLU A 48 7.28 20.55 -6.21
CA GLU A 48 7.75 19.76 -5.07
C GLU A 48 6.62 19.45 -4.07
N GLU A 49 5.76 20.44 -3.81
CA GLU A 49 4.61 20.28 -2.91
C GLU A 49 3.59 19.28 -3.45
N GLU A 50 3.26 19.36 -4.75
CA GLU A 50 2.36 18.40 -5.39
C GLU A 50 2.94 16.99 -5.37
N ALA A 51 4.22 16.83 -5.73
CA ALA A 51 4.89 15.53 -5.71
C ALA A 51 4.92 14.93 -4.29
N LYS A 52 5.19 15.75 -3.27
CA LYS A 52 5.12 15.34 -1.86
C LYS A 52 3.72 14.89 -1.47
N ASN A 53 2.69 15.69 -1.77
CA ASN A 53 1.31 15.39 -1.40
C ASN A 53 0.82 14.11 -2.08
N ILE A 54 1.11 13.94 -3.37
CA ILE A 54 0.78 12.71 -4.12
C ILE A 54 1.49 11.50 -3.51
N ASN A 55 2.79 11.63 -3.16
CA ASN A 55 3.53 10.55 -2.53
C ASN A 55 2.92 10.13 -1.18
N VAL A 56 2.59 11.10 -0.32
CA VAL A 56 1.93 10.85 0.98
C VAL A 56 0.58 10.17 0.78
N VAL A 57 -0.25 10.67 -0.13
CA VAL A 57 -1.55 10.06 -0.47
C VAL A 57 -1.35 8.61 -0.93
N ALA A 58 -0.39 8.34 -1.81
CA ALA A 58 -0.09 6.97 -2.24
C ALA A 58 0.29 6.07 -1.05
N LYS A 59 1.08 6.55 -0.08
CA LYS A 59 1.45 5.75 1.10
C LYS A 59 0.27 5.52 2.04
N ILE A 60 -0.64 6.49 2.17
CA ILE A 60 -1.89 6.32 2.92
C ILE A 60 -2.77 5.25 2.26
N LEU A 61 -2.95 5.31 0.94
CA LEU A 61 -3.72 4.31 0.21
C LEU A 61 -3.11 2.90 0.30
N ALA A 62 -1.78 2.81 0.28
CA ALA A 62 -1.06 1.55 0.52
C ALA A 62 -1.36 0.99 1.92
N LEU A 63 -1.31 1.83 2.97
CA LEU A 63 -1.59 1.42 4.34
C LEU A 63 -3.05 0.97 4.51
N ILE A 64 -4.01 1.74 3.98
CA ILE A 64 -5.44 1.38 4.01
C ILE A 64 -5.66 0.03 3.33
N SER A 65 -5.05 -0.18 2.16
CA SER A 65 -5.15 -1.44 1.43
C SER A 65 -4.52 -2.61 2.21
N ALA A 66 -3.35 -2.39 2.82
CA ALA A 66 -2.69 -3.41 3.62
C ALA A 66 -3.52 -3.84 4.84
N LEU A 67 -4.14 -2.88 5.53
CA LEU A 67 -5.06 -3.15 6.64
C LEU A 67 -6.31 -3.91 6.15
N ALA A 68 -6.86 -3.55 5.00
CA ALA A 68 -7.99 -4.25 4.41
C ALA A 68 -7.64 -5.70 4.05
N PHE A 69 -6.50 -5.96 3.42
CA PHE A 69 -6.05 -7.32 3.14
C PHE A 69 -5.81 -8.13 4.41
N LEU A 70 -5.22 -7.53 5.44
CA LEU A 70 -5.06 -8.19 6.74
C LEU A 70 -6.43 -8.59 7.32
N PHE A 71 -7.40 -7.67 7.31
CA PHE A 71 -8.75 -7.94 7.77
C PHE A 71 -9.41 -9.07 6.98
N ILE A 72 -9.38 -9.01 5.64
CA ILE A 72 -9.96 -10.03 4.75
C ILE A 72 -9.34 -11.39 5.03
N ASN A 73 -8.02 -11.48 5.16
CA ASN A 73 -7.31 -12.74 5.36
C ASN A 73 -7.61 -13.36 6.73
N VAL A 74 -7.76 -12.54 7.78
CA VAL A 74 -8.16 -13.01 9.11
C VAL A 74 -9.60 -13.52 9.08
N MET A 75 -10.53 -12.75 8.52
CA MET A 75 -11.95 -13.14 8.41
C MET A 75 -12.11 -14.42 7.58
N ASN A 76 -11.39 -14.53 6.46
CA ASN A 76 -11.39 -15.74 5.64
C ASN A 76 -10.87 -16.96 6.42
N ALA A 77 -9.83 -16.79 7.25
CA ALA A 77 -9.33 -17.87 8.10
C ALA A 77 -10.37 -18.32 9.16
N GLU A 78 -11.17 -17.39 9.68
CA GLU A 78 -12.25 -17.68 10.63
C GLU A 78 -13.40 -18.43 9.94
N LEU A 79 -13.85 -17.96 8.77
CA LEU A 79 -14.90 -18.63 7.98
C LEU A 79 -14.50 -20.06 7.60
N LEU A 80 -13.27 -20.27 7.12
CA LEU A 80 -12.77 -21.61 6.77
C LEU A 80 -12.74 -22.55 7.99
N LYS A 81 -12.41 -22.03 9.18
CA LYS A 81 -12.46 -22.82 10.42
C LYS A 81 -13.88 -23.22 10.79
N GLU A 82 -14.83 -22.30 10.70
CA GLU A 82 -16.23 -22.57 11.01
C GLU A 82 -16.83 -23.62 10.07
N GLU A 83 -16.40 -23.64 8.81
CA GLU A 83 -16.81 -24.63 7.81
C GLU A 83 -16.04 -25.96 7.90
N GLY A 84 -15.11 -26.11 8.84
CA GLY A 84 -14.26 -27.31 8.95
C GLY A 84 -13.28 -27.49 7.79
N LYS A 85 -13.05 -26.43 7.00
CA LYS A 85 -12.04 -26.36 5.93
C LYS A 85 -10.67 -26.03 6.52
N ASN A 86 -9.61 -26.19 5.72
CA ASN A 86 -8.24 -25.91 6.16
C ASN A 86 -7.89 -24.42 5.99
N PRO A 87 -7.67 -23.65 7.09
CA PRO A 87 -7.38 -22.21 7.04
C PRO A 87 -5.90 -21.88 6.83
N LYS A 88 -5.03 -22.87 6.60
CA LYS A 88 -3.56 -22.69 6.61
C LYS A 88 -3.08 -21.58 5.66
N ASN A 89 -3.64 -21.50 4.45
CA ASN A 89 -3.23 -20.49 3.47
C ASN A 89 -3.61 -19.08 3.94
N SER A 90 -4.84 -18.90 4.43
CA SER A 90 -5.32 -17.63 4.96
C SER A 90 -4.49 -17.14 6.16
N TYR A 91 -3.93 -18.05 6.97
CA TYR A 91 -2.97 -17.66 8.02
C TYR A 91 -1.63 -17.17 7.49
N ILE A 92 -1.09 -17.82 6.47
CA ILE A 92 0.15 -17.38 5.81
C ILE A 92 -0.07 -16.00 5.19
N GLU A 93 -1.20 -15.82 4.49
CA GLU A 93 -1.58 -14.54 3.89
C GLU A 93 -1.81 -13.45 4.95
N SER A 94 -2.44 -13.76 6.08
CA SER A 94 -2.57 -12.84 7.22
C SER A 94 -1.19 -12.42 7.75
N GLY A 95 -0.25 -13.36 7.90
CA GLY A 95 1.12 -13.06 8.30
C GLY A 95 1.84 -12.16 7.29
N ALA A 96 1.69 -12.41 6.00
CA ALA A 96 2.24 -11.56 4.95
C ALA A 96 1.63 -10.15 4.98
N SER A 97 0.30 -10.03 5.08
CA SER A 97 -0.38 -8.74 5.18
C SER A 97 0.06 -7.95 6.42
N PHE A 98 0.29 -8.61 7.55
CA PHE A 98 0.82 -7.95 8.75
C PHE A 98 2.20 -7.33 8.51
N LEU A 99 3.10 -8.04 7.82
CA LEU A 99 4.41 -7.49 7.44
C LEU A 99 4.26 -6.29 6.48
N ILE A 100 3.31 -6.34 5.55
CA ILE A 100 3.02 -5.23 4.64
C ILE A 100 2.48 -4.02 5.40
N VAL A 101 1.62 -4.21 6.41
CA VAL A 101 1.15 -3.12 7.28
C VAL A 101 2.33 -2.43 7.96
N ILE A 102 3.26 -3.19 8.54
CA ILE A 102 4.47 -2.61 9.16
C ILE A 102 5.29 -1.83 8.12
N ALA A 103 5.55 -2.42 6.95
CA ALA A 103 6.32 -1.78 5.89
C ALA A 103 5.68 -0.46 5.41
N THR A 104 4.36 -0.46 5.22
CA THR A 104 3.62 0.74 4.77
C THR A 104 3.58 1.83 5.83
N ILE A 105 3.50 1.49 7.13
CA ILE A 105 3.65 2.47 8.23
C ILE A 105 5.03 3.13 8.17
N ILE A 106 6.10 2.35 8.01
CA ILE A 106 7.47 2.87 7.94
C ILE A 106 7.62 3.83 6.75
N VAL A 107 7.19 3.41 5.56
CA VAL A 107 7.32 4.21 4.34
C VAL A 107 6.44 5.47 4.39
N LEU A 108 5.25 5.39 5.01
CA LEU A 108 4.41 6.56 5.27
C LEU A 108 5.10 7.55 6.21
N TYR A 109 5.67 7.08 7.31
CA TYR A 109 6.43 7.90 8.24
C TYR A 109 7.57 8.65 7.53
N ILE A 110 8.35 7.94 6.71
CA ILE A 110 9.44 8.55 5.93
C ILE A 110 8.89 9.60 4.95
N SER A 111 7.77 9.32 4.28
CA SER A 111 7.17 10.26 3.32
C SER A 111 6.62 11.52 3.99
N LEU A 112 6.11 11.41 5.21
CA LEU A 112 5.67 12.56 6.02
C LEU A 112 6.86 13.43 6.46
N LYS A 113 7.99 12.80 6.84
CA LYS A 113 9.19 13.49 7.33
C LYS A 113 10.01 14.12 6.21
N ASN A 114 10.26 13.39 5.13
CA ASN A 114 11.25 13.72 4.11
C ASN A 114 10.64 14.13 2.75
N GLY A 115 9.31 14.18 2.61
CA GLY A 115 8.66 14.56 1.35
C GLY A 115 8.98 13.62 0.17
N SER A 116 9.15 14.18 -1.04
CA SER A 116 9.56 13.47 -2.26
C SER A 116 11.07 13.14 -2.31
N ASP A 117 11.84 13.58 -1.31
CA ASP A 117 13.31 13.69 -1.38
C ASP A 117 14.05 12.42 -0.98
N LEU A 118 13.38 11.26 -1.02
CA LEU A 118 14.01 9.96 -0.76
C LEU A 118 15.26 9.69 -1.62
N LEU A 119 15.37 10.35 -2.78
CA LEU A 119 16.55 10.25 -3.67
C LEU A 119 17.53 11.42 -3.53
N ILE A 120 17.10 12.59 -3.04
CA ILE A 120 17.95 13.79 -2.91
C ILE A 120 18.73 13.76 -1.59
N ALA A 121 18.14 13.20 -0.53
CA ALA A 121 18.81 13.03 0.77
C ALA A 121 20.06 12.10 0.71
N SER A 122 20.25 11.33 -0.37
CA SER A 122 21.43 10.48 -0.56
C SER A 122 22.66 11.25 -1.04
N GLU A 123 22.53 12.50 -1.51
CA GLU A 123 23.66 13.26 -2.10
C GLU A 123 24.35 14.21 -1.13
N ASN A 124 23.81 14.42 0.08
CA ASN A 124 24.48 15.24 1.08
C ASN A 124 24.55 14.46 2.41
N PRO A 125 25.73 13.93 2.80
CA PRO A 125 25.87 13.30 4.11
C PRO A 125 25.54 14.34 5.18
N GLU A 126 24.69 13.97 6.14
CA GLU A 126 24.45 14.77 7.33
C GLU A 126 25.81 15.09 7.98
N ILE A 127 26.12 16.39 8.06
CA ILE A 127 27.35 16.92 8.69
C ILE A 127 27.23 16.85 10.20
#